data_AF-A0A7S4DEV3-F1
#
_entry.id   AF-A0A7S4DEV3-F1
#
_cell.length_a   1.000
_cell.length_b   1.000
_cell.length_c   1.000
_cell.angle_alpha   90.00
_cell.angle_beta   90.00
_cell.angle_gamma   90.00
#
_symmetry.space_group_name_H-M   'P 1'
#
loop_
_entity.id
_entity.type
_entity.pdbx_description
1 polymer ?
#
loop_
_entity_poly.entity_id
_entity_poly.type
_entity_poly.pdbx_seq_one_letter_code
_entity_poly.pdbx_strand_id
1 'polypeptide(L)'
;RFQAQPGIRAAILSMTTCGAGITLTAAQVAVFAELHWTPGLLRQCEDRIHRVGQAQSVVIQYLVNKTTSDTDTLSLIQRKSGLLGASIGQASSLNSTKRPPMIINTHR
;
A
#
# COMPACT_ATOMS: atom_id res chain seq x y z
N ARG A 1 17.63 -7.93 8.97
CA ARG A 1 18.77 -7.47 8.15
C ARG A 1 18.50 -6.12 7.50
N PHE A 2 17.46 -5.97 6.69
CA PHE A 2 17.06 -4.70 6.06
C PHE A 2 17.05 -3.49 7.01
N GLN A 3 16.46 -3.64 8.20
CA GLN A 3 16.36 -2.57 9.21
C GLN A 3 17.70 -2.10 9.82
N ALA A 4 18.73 -2.95 9.81
CA ALA A 4 19.95 -2.74 10.61
C ALA A 4 21.22 -2.57 9.76
N GLN A 5 21.18 -2.92 8.48
CA GLN A 5 22.36 -2.92 7.62
C GLN A 5 22.24 -1.83 6.54
N PRO A 6 23.01 -0.73 6.62
CA PRO A 6 22.94 0.36 5.65
C PRO A 6 23.23 -0.05 4.20
N GLY A 7 23.96 -1.16 3.99
CA GLY A 7 24.24 -1.69 2.65
C GLY A 7 23.04 -2.35 1.95
N ILE A 8 21.96 -2.66 2.67
CA ILE A 8 20.77 -3.28 2.09
C ILE A 8 19.77 -2.18 1.72
N ARG A 9 19.53 -2.01 0.42
CA ARG A 9 18.70 -0.92 -0.11
C ARG A 9 17.23 -1.28 -0.30
N ALA A 10 16.90 -2.56 -0.41
CA ALA A 10 15.54 -3.04 -0.65
C ALA A 10 15.25 -4.34 0.09
N ALA A 11 13.98 -4.56 0.39
CA ALA A 11 13.44 -5.83 0.88
C ALA A 11 12.24 -6.21 0.02
N ILE A 12 12.19 -7.47 -0.41
CA ILE A 12 11.07 -8.03 -1.15
C ILE A 12 10.28 -8.92 -0.20
N LEU A 13 8.96 -8.72 -0.18
CA LEU A 13 8.05 -9.34 0.78
C LEU A 13 6.78 -9.73 0.04
N SER A 14 6.16 -10.83 0.48
CA SER A 14 4.78 -11.13 0.11
C SER A 14 3.82 -10.29 0.93
N MET A 15 2.62 -10.02 0.39
CA MET A 15 1.55 -9.36 1.14
C MET A 15 1.14 -10.10 2.42
N THR A 16 1.21 -11.43 2.42
CA THR A 16 0.89 -12.27 3.59
C THR A 16 1.79 -11.97 4.79
N THR A 17 3.04 -11.57 4.53
CA THR A 17 4.01 -11.24 5.60
C THR A 17 3.61 -10.00 6.38
N CYS A 18 2.80 -9.10 5.82
CA CYS A 18 2.25 -7.94 6.55
C CYS A 18 1.38 -8.34 7.74
N GLY A 19 0.70 -9.49 7.68
CA GLY A 19 -0.08 -10.05 8.77
C GLY A 19 0.78 -10.55 9.93
N ALA A 20 2.03 -10.93 9.66
CA ALA A 20 2.94 -11.56 10.61
C ALA A 20 3.62 -10.61 11.61
N GLY A 21 3.31 -9.30 11.59
CA GLY A 21 3.83 -8.39 12.60
C GLY A 21 5.09 -7.61 12.25
N ILE A 22 5.57 -7.67 10.99
CA ILE A 22 6.86 -7.07 10.61
C ILE A 22 6.90 -5.54 10.79
N THR A 23 8.11 -5.01 11.04
CA THR A 23 8.40 -3.57 11.16
C THR A 23 9.28 -3.15 9.99
N LEU A 24 8.92 -2.09 9.28
CA LEU A 24 9.63 -1.59 8.08
C LEU A 24 9.99 -0.10 8.16
N THR A 25 10.28 0.39 9.36
CA THR A 25 10.66 1.79 9.65
C THR A 25 11.95 2.29 8.96
N ALA A 26 12.83 1.41 8.46
CA ALA A 26 13.97 1.85 7.63
C ALA A 26 13.57 2.25 6.21
N ALA A 27 12.40 1.83 5.72
CA ALA A 27 11.95 2.14 4.36
C ALA A 27 11.24 3.49 4.28
N GLN A 28 11.64 4.34 3.34
CA GLN A 28 10.94 5.59 3.01
C GLN A 28 10.01 5.43 1.80
N VAL A 29 10.13 4.34 1.05
CA VAL A 29 9.31 4.06 -0.13
C VAL A 29 8.81 2.62 -0.07
N ALA A 30 7.54 2.42 -0.33
CA ALA A 30 6.98 1.11 -0.67
C ALA A 30 6.26 1.12 -2.00
N VAL A 31 6.50 0.06 -2.76
CA VAL A 31 5.88 -0.19 -4.05
C VAL A 31 5.10 -1.50 -3.93
N PHE A 32 3.80 -1.42 -4.10
CA PHE A 32 2.92 -2.58 -4.21
C PHE A 32 2.86 -3.00 -5.67
N ALA A 33 3.42 -4.17 -5.96
CA ALA A 33 3.41 -4.77 -7.29
C ALA A 33 2.06 -5.42 -7.64
N GLU A 34 1.22 -5.69 -6.64
CA GLU A 34 -0.10 -6.30 -6.77
C GLU A 34 -1.13 -5.60 -5.88
N LEU A 35 -2.40 -5.69 -6.25
CA LEU A 35 -3.53 -5.16 -5.49
C LEU A 35 -4.38 -6.30 -4.93
N HIS A 36 -4.58 -6.31 -3.62
CA HIS A 36 -5.45 -7.28 -2.97
C HIS A 36 -6.88 -6.74 -2.83
N TRP A 37 -7.88 -7.55 -3.15
CA TRP A 37 -9.31 -7.21 -3.11
C TRP A 37 -9.86 -6.82 -1.73
N THR A 38 -9.07 -7.05 -0.68
CA THR A 38 -9.39 -6.71 0.73
C THR A 38 -8.63 -5.45 1.14
N PRO A 39 -9.31 -4.29 1.27
CA PRO A 39 -8.65 -3.03 1.62
C PRO A 39 -7.89 -3.05 2.95
N GLY A 40 -8.41 -3.81 3.93
CA GLY A 40 -7.79 -3.92 5.26
C GLY A 40 -6.39 -4.53 5.22
N LEU A 41 -6.11 -5.46 4.30
CA LEU A 41 -4.78 -6.05 4.16
C LEU A 41 -3.77 -5.03 3.62
N LEU A 42 -4.16 -4.25 2.62
CA LEU A 42 -3.36 -3.16 2.07
C LEU A 42 -3.07 -2.10 3.15
N ARG A 43 -4.10 -1.70 3.89
CA ARG A 43 -3.97 -0.78 5.05
C ARG A 43 -2.98 -1.31 6.07
N GLN A 44 -3.09 -2.57 6.46
CA GLN A 44 -2.20 -3.20 7.42
C GLN A 44 -0.74 -3.25 6.92
N CYS A 45 -0.53 -3.48 5.63
CA CYS A 45 0.79 -3.39 5.03
C CYS A 45 1.37 -1.98 5.11
N GLU A 46 0.59 -0.95 4.76
CA GLU A 46 1.02 0.46 4.88
C GLU A 46 1.40 0.81 6.32
N ASP A 47 0.61 0.35 7.29
CA ASP A 47 0.85 0.58 8.72
C ASP A 47 2.18 -0.04 9.22
N ARG A 48 2.77 -1.01 8.50
CA ARG A 48 4.10 -1.55 8.85
C ARG A 48 5.23 -0.58 8.57
N ILE A 49 5.03 0.35 7.64
CA ILE A 49 6.03 1.33 7.21
C ILE A 49 5.75 2.68 7.88
N HIS A 50 4.49 3.07 8.01
CA HIS A 50 4.05 4.22 8.81
C HIS A 50 4.07 3.96 10.32
N ARG A 51 4.86 2.98 10.77
CA ARG A 51 4.87 2.52 12.16
C ARG A 51 5.60 3.51 13.07
N VAL A 52 5.24 3.51 14.35
CA VAL A 52 5.98 4.23 15.41
C VAL A 52 7.46 3.85 15.34
N GLY A 53 8.33 4.87 15.28
CA GLY A 53 9.77 4.71 15.04
C GLY A 53 10.21 5.05 13.61
N GLN A 54 9.27 5.32 12.69
CA GLN A 54 9.57 5.94 11.41
C GLN A 54 9.81 7.45 11.60
N ALA A 55 10.98 7.94 11.22
CA ALA A 55 11.37 9.33 11.37
C ALA A 55 11.28 10.15 10.07
N GLN A 56 11.10 9.49 8.92
CA GLN A 56 11.12 10.12 7.60
C GLN A 56 9.74 10.07 6.94
N SER A 57 9.53 10.96 5.98
CA SER A 57 8.32 10.91 5.13
C SER A 57 8.33 9.63 4.30
N VAL A 58 7.18 8.96 4.24
CA VAL A 58 6.99 7.69 3.54
C VAL A 58 6.14 7.91 2.29
N VAL A 59 6.56 7.33 1.18
CA VAL A 59 5.82 7.32 -0.08
C VAL A 59 5.32 5.91 -0.36
N ILE A 60 4.01 5.75 -0.48
CA ILE A 60 3.37 4.52 -0.90
C ILE A 60 2.96 4.65 -2.37
N GLN A 61 3.38 3.69 -3.21
CA GLN A 61 3.03 3.62 -4.62
C GLN A 61 2.37 2.27 -4.93
N TYR A 62 1.29 2.32 -5.69
CA TYR A 62 0.61 1.14 -6.22
C TYR A 62 0.89 1.08 -7.72
N LEU A 63 1.39 -0.05 -8.20
CA LEU A 63 1.49 -0.31 -9.63
C LEU A 63 0.14 -0.84 -10.12
N VAL A 64 -0.46 -0.14 -11.09
CA VAL A 64 -1.73 -0.52 -11.70
C VAL A 64 -1.54 -0.59 -13.20
N ASN A 65 -1.88 -1.72 -13.81
CA ASN A 65 -1.98 -1.79 -15.26
C ASN A 65 -3.44 -1.56 -15.71
N LYS A 66 -3.64 -0.65 -16.65
CA LYS A 66 -4.98 -0.30 -17.16
C LYS A 66 -5.58 -1.37 -18.06
N THR A 67 -4.77 -2.23 -18.66
CA THR A 67 -5.23 -3.27 -19.60
C THR A 67 -5.49 -4.62 -18.93
N THR A 68 -5.28 -4.70 -17.61
CA THR A 68 -5.48 -5.91 -16.80
C THR A 68 -6.64 -5.73 -15.82
N SER A 69 -6.97 -6.80 -15.12
CA SER A 69 -7.94 -6.84 -14.02
C SER A 69 -7.55 -5.98 -12.80
N ASP A 70 -6.40 -5.30 -12.80
CA ASP A 70 -6.02 -4.36 -11.75
C ASP A 70 -7.00 -3.18 -11.66
N THR A 71 -7.57 -2.76 -12.81
CA THR A 71 -8.56 -1.67 -12.87
C THR A 71 -9.86 -2.05 -12.17
N ASP A 72 -10.33 -3.29 -12.37
CA ASP A 72 -11.52 -3.82 -11.70
C ASP A 72 -11.28 -3.98 -10.20
N THR A 73 -10.10 -4.50 -9.85
CA THR A 73 -9.69 -4.70 -8.45
C THR A 73 -9.59 -3.36 -7.72
N LEU A 74 -9.01 -2.34 -8.35
CA LEU A 74 -8.93 -0.99 -7.80
C LEU A 74 -10.33 -0.41 -7.56
N SER A 75 -11.24 -0.56 -8.52
CA SER A 75 -12.64 -0.12 -8.40
C SER A 75 -13.36 -0.84 -7.26
N LEU A 76 -13.14 -2.15 -7.11
CA LEU A 76 -13.68 -2.95 -6.02
C LEU A 76 -13.15 -2.50 -4.65
N ILE A 77 -11.85 -2.24 -4.55
CA ILE A 77 -11.20 -1.74 -3.33
C ILE A 77 -11.78 -0.38 -2.94
N GLN A 78 -11.94 0.55 -3.90
CA GLN A 78 -12.53 1.86 -3.65
C GLN A 78 -13.96 1.74 -3.12
N ARG A 79 -14.78 0.89 -3.75
CA ARG A 79 -16.16 0.62 -3.29
C ARG A 79 -16.18 0.03 -1.88
N LYS A 80 -15.37 -1.00 -1.61
CA LYS A 80 -15.29 -1.62 -0.28
C LYS A 80 -14.79 -0.65 0.79
N SER A 81 -13.80 0.18 0.46
CA SER A 81 -13.27 1.20 1.38
C SER A 81 -14.31 2.28 1.70
N GLY A 82 -15.08 2.71 0.69
CA GLY A 82 -16.18 3.66 0.87
C GLY A 82 -17.29 3.12 1.78
N LEU A 83 -17.68 1.85 1.60
CA LEU A 83 -18.66 1.19 2.45
C LEU A 83 -18.20 1.10 3.91
N LEU A 84 -16.93 0.73 4.14
CA LEU A 84 -16.36 0.68 5.49
C LEU A 84 -16.27 2.07 6.14
N GLY A 85 -15.93 3.10 5.37
CA GLY A 85 -15.93 4.48 5.85
C GLY A 85 -17.32 4.96 6.25
N ALA A 86 -18.34 4.63 5.44
CA ALA A 86 -19.73 4.97 5.70
C ALA A 86 -20.28 4.28 6.97
N SER A 87 -19.95 3.01 7.21
CA SER A 87 -20.43 2.27 8.39
C SER A 87 -19.76 2.70 9.70
N ILE A 88 -18.53 3.23 9.64
CA ILE A 88 -17.76 3.68 10.80
C ILE A 88 -18.08 5.14 11.19
N GLY A 89 -18.96 5.83 10.43
CA GLY A 89 -19.30 7.23 10.69
C GLY A 89 -18.16 8.21 10.40
N GLN A 90 -17.04 7.73 9.84
CA GLN A 90 -15.97 8.58 9.32
C GLN A 90 -16.24 8.90 7.85
N ALA A 91 -17.12 9.88 7.65
CA ALA A 91 -17.18 10.61 6.39
C ALA A 91 -15.98 11.58 6.32
N SER A 92 -14.76 11.05 6.25
CA SER A 92 -13.53 11.84 6.20
C SER A 92 -12.64 11.38 5.05
N SER A 93 -12.84 12.01 3.89
CA SER A 93 -11.81 12.34 2.90
C SER A 93 -10.78 11.25 2.59
N LEU A 94 -11.19 10.17 1.92
CA LEU A 94 -10.25 9.25 1.26
C LEU A 94 -9.68 9.79 -0.06
N ASN A 95 -10.01 11.04 -0.44
CA ASN A 95 -9.76 11.56 -1.79
C ASN A 95 -8.73 12.69 -1.90
N SER A 96 -7.93 13.01 -0.86
CA SER A 96 -7.08 14.23 -0.92
C SER A 96 -5.59 14.09 -0.56
N THR A 97 -5.07 12.93 -0.14
CA THR A 97 -3.64 12.85 0.26
C THR A 97 -2.86 11.65 -0.28
N LYS A 98 -3.51 10.65 -0.89
CA LYS A 98 -2.77 9.57 -1.56
C LYS A 98 -2.48 9.97 -2.99
N ARG A 99 -1.20 9.94 -3.37
CA ARG A 99 -0.78 10.12 -4.75
C ARG A 99 -1.53 9.12 -5.64
N PRO A 100 -1.91 9.50 -6.87
CA PRO A 100 -2.55 8.56 -7.78
C PRO A 100 -1.67 7.33 -7.98
N PRO A 101 -2.27 6.14 -8.18
CA PRO A 101 -1.51 4.95 -8.47
C PRO A 101 -0.64 5.17 -9.71
N MET A 102 0.57 4.60 -9.69
CA MET A 102 1.44 4.64 -10.84
C MET A 102 0.86 3.71 -11.90
N ILE A 103 0.39 4.30 -12.99
CA ILE A 103 -0.09 3.54 -14.13
C ILE A 103 1.13 3.01 -14.89
N ILE A 104 1.25 1.69 -14.93
CA ILE A 104 2.27 1.03 -15.73
C ILE A 104 1.64 0.61 -17.07
N ASN A 105 2.13 1.20 -18.17
CA ASN A 105 1.76 0.73 -19.49
C ASN A 105 2.70 -0.41 -19.85
N THR A 106 2.19 -1.64 -19.93
CA THR A 106 2.90 -2.73 -20.59
C THR A 106 2.76 -2.52 -22.10
N HIS A 107 3.57 -1.64 -22.67
CA HIS A 107 3.79 -1.65 -24.13
C HIS A 107 4.61 -2.90 -24.46
N ARG A 108 4.10 -3.73 -25.35
CA ARG A 108 4.97 -4.48 -26.27
C ARG A 108 5.60 -3.49 -27.24
#